data_AF-A0A133VP00-F1
#
_entry.id   AF-A0A133VP00-F1
#
_cell.length_a   1.000
_cell.length_b   1.000
_cell.length_c   1.000
_cell.angle_alpha   90.00
_cell.angle_beta   90.00
_cell.angle_gamma   90.00
#
_symmetry.space_group_name_H-M   'P 1'
#
loop_
_entity.id
_entity.type
_entity.pdbx_description
1 polymer ?
#
loop_
_entity_poly.entity_id
_entity_poly.type
_entity_poly.pdbx_seq_one_letter_code
_entity_poly.pdbx_strand_id
1 'polypeptide(L)' 'MVRKKKLSPSGVKGEDGKYHNAHVSLNEDELNAAGLKIGDEVFIRVREDMIIIQKAEEWPERKPIFVERIPVTGK' A
#
# COMPACT_ATOMS: atom_id res chain seq x y z
N MET A 1 -9.58 -13.81 -11.32
CA MET A 1 -10.90 -13.19 -11.11
C MET A 1 -10.70 -11.70 -10.90
N VAL A 2 -11.52 -10.84 -11.50
CA VAL A 2 -11.43 -9.38 -11.32
C VAL A 2 -12.72 -8.89 -10.68
N ARG A 3 -12.62 -8.23 -9.52
CA ARG A 3 -13.75 -7.62 -8.81
C ARG A 3 -13.50 -6.15 -8.59
N LYS A 4 -14.50 -5.32 -8.88
CA LYS A 4 -14.45 -3.89 -8.56
C LYS A 4 -14.60 -3.72 -7.05
N LYS A 5 -13.65 -3.03 -6.42
CA LYS A 5 -13.71 -2.68 -4.99
C LYS A 5 -13.53 -1.18 -4.81
N LYS A 6 -14.20 -0.63 -3.80
CA LYS A 6 -14.05 0.76 -3.40
C LYS A 6 -13.01 0.83 -2.29
N LEU A 7 -12.11 1.81 -2.37
CA LEU A 7 -11.21 2.12 -1.27
C LEU A 7 -12.03 2.65 -0.09
N SER A 8 -11.84 2.02 1.07
CA SER A 8 -12.54 2.38 2.30
C SER A 8 -11.68 3.34 3.11
N PRO A 9 -12.23 4.46 3.61
CA PRO A 9 -11.49 5.35 4.50
C PRO A 9 -10.91 4.59 5.70
N SER A 10 -9.73 4.99 6.16
CA SER A 10 -9.03 4.39 7.28
C SER A 10 -8.39 5.44 8.18
N GLY A 11 -8.24 5.12 9.47
CA GLY A 11 -7.53 5.95 10.43
C GLY A 11 -8.32 7.18 10.90
N VAL A 12 -7.58 8.17 11.40
CA VAL A 12 -8.12 9.42 11.95
C VAL A 12 -8.25 10.46 10.85
N LYS A 13 -9.28 11.31 10.95
CA LYS A 13 -9.44 12.46 10.06
C LYS A 13 -8.34 13.49 10.28
N GLY A 14 -7.90 14.13 9.20
CA GLY A 14 -7.00 15.27 9.27
C GLY A 14 -7.68 16.50 9.86
N GLU A 15 -6.91 17.57 10.01
CA GLU A 15 -7.39 18.87 10.50
C GLU A 15 -8.49 19.47 9.60
N ASP A 16 -8.54 19.06 8.32
CA ASP A 16 -9.58 19.43 7.36
C ASP A 16 -10.88 18.60 7.50
N GLY A 17 -10.94 17.69 8.47
CA GLY A 17 -12.09 16.81 8.72
C GLY A 17 -12.25 15.67 7.70
N LYS A 18 -11.27 15.44 6.81
CA LYS A 18 -11.29 14.38 5.80
C LYS A 18 -10.38 13.21 6.16
N TYR A 19 -10.68 12.04 5.59
CA TYR A 19 -9.79 10.89 5.68
C TYR A 19 -8.70 10.99 4.63
N HIS A 20 -7.45 10.81 5.05
CA HIS A 20 -6.27 10.85 4.17
C HIS A 20 -5.66 9.47 3.93
N ASN A 21 -6.18 8.45 4.60
CA ASN A 21 -5.76 7.07 4.42
C ASN A 21 -6.95 6.22 3.99
N ALA A 22 -6.67 5.15 3.25
CA ALA A 22 -7.66 4.17 2.86
C ALA A 22 -7.09 2.76 2.98
N HIS A 23 -7.98 1.77 3.08
CA HIS A 23 -7.64 0.36 3.00
C HIS A 23 -8.47 -0.32 1.90
N VAL A 24 -7.91 -1.41 1.37
CA VAL A 24 -8.60 -2.34 0.47
C VAL A 24 -8.72 -3.68 1.19
N SER A 25 -9.94 -4.20 1.28
CA SER A 25 -10.17 -5.53 1.86
C SER A 25 -10.01 -6.58 0.77
N LEU A 26 -9.10 -7.54 0.95
CA LEU A 26 -8.99 -8.73 0.12
C LEU A 26 -9.55 -9.92 0.90
N ASN A 27 -10.37 -10.75 0.24
CA ASN A 27 -10.85 -11.98 0.85
C ASN A 27 -9.85 -13.13 0.64
N GLU A 28 -10.10 -14.27 1.27
CA GLU A 28 -9.21 -15.43 1.21
C GLU A 28 -8.94 -15.91 -0.23
N ASP A 29 -9.96 -15.95 -1.09
CA ASP A 29 -9.80 -16.34 -2.51
C ASP A 29 -8.90 -15.37 -3.28
N GLU A 30 -9.01 -14.06 -3.03
CA GLU A 30 -8.19 -13.04 -3.69
C GLU A 30 -6.74 -13.08 -3.19
N LEU A 31 -6.53 -13.32 -1.89
CA LEU A 31 -5.21 -13.54 -1.32
C LEU A 31 -4.55 -14.78 -1.96
N ASN A 32 -5.28 -15.90 -2.01
CA ASN A 32 -4.82 -17.13 -2.64
C ASN A 32 -4.50 -16.93 -4.13
N ALA A 33 -5.35 -16.20 -4.87
CA ALA A 33 -5.12 -15.89 -6.28
C ALA A 33 -3.88 -14.99 -6.50
N ALA A 34 -3.56 -14.13 -5.53
CA ALA A 34 -2.35 -13.31 -5.53
C ALA A 34 -1.12 -14.06 -4.97
N GLY A 35 -1.27 -15.33 -4.55
CA GLY A 35 -0.22 -16.10 -3.90
C GLY A 35 0.15 -15.64 -2.49
N LEU A 36 -0.68 -14.80 -1.86
CA LEU A 36 -0.48 -14.22 -0.53
C LEU A 36 -1.27 -14.99 0.53
N LYS A 37 -0.80 -14.94 1.77
CA LYS A 37 -1.49 -15.47 2.95
C LYS A 37 -1.68 -14.39 4.01
N ILE A 38 -2.66 -14.59 4.88
CA ILE A 38 -2.84 -13.75 6.07
C ILE A 38 -1.59 -13.88 6.94
N GLY A 39 -0.97 -12.74 7.25
CA GLY A 39 0.28 -12.67 8.02
C GLY A 39 1.55 -12.56 7.18
N ASP A 40 1.46 -12.69 5.84
CA ASP A 40 2.62 -12.46 4.97
C ASP A 40 3.09 -11.00 5.08
N GLU A 41 4.40 -10.82 5.26
CA GLU A 41 5.04 -9.52 5.13
C GLU A 41 5.21 -9.16 3.65
N VAL A 42 4.80 -7.95 3.27
CA VAL A 42 4.80 -7.49 1.88
C VAL A 42 5.42 -6.11 1.74
N PHE A 43 6.09 -5.88 0.62
CA PHE A 43 6.45 -4.55 0.14
C PHE A 43 5.29 -3.95 -0.65
N ILE A 44 4.94 -2.71 -0.32
CA ILE A 44 3.93 -1.93 -1.04
C ILE A 44 4.63 -0.78 -1.77
N ARG A 45 4.38 -0.67 -3.08
CA ARG A 45 4.81 0.46 -3.89
C ARG A 45 3.60 1.12 -4.53
N VAL A 46 3.55 2.46 -4.45
CA VAL A 46 2.49 3.26 -5.05
C VAL A 46 3.08 4.02 -6.25
N ARG A 47 2.36 4.00 -7.36
CA ARG A 47 2.62 4.79 -8.57
C ARG A 47 1.32 5.48 -8.99
N GLU A 48 1.40 6.36 -9.98
CA GLU A 48 0.22 6.90 -10.64
C GLU A 48 -0.66 5.73 -11.12
N ASP A 49 -1.92 5.73 -10.68
CA ASP A 49 -2.97 4.73 -10.95
C ASP A 49 -2.70 3.27 -10.56
N MET A 50 -1.60 2.95 -9.87
CA MET A 50 -1.22 1.58 -9.57
C MET A 50 -0.65 1.40 -8.16
N ILE A 51 -1.05 0.30 -7.51
CA ILE A 51 -0.41 -0.22 -6.30
C ILE A 51 0.18 -1.58 -6.65
N ILE A 52 1.45 -1.77 -6.31
CA ILE A 52 2.16 -3.05 -6.46
C ILE A 52 2.40 -3.62 -5.07
N ILE A 53 1.94 -4.84 -4.86
CA ILE A 53 2.14 -5.62 -3.63
C ILE A 53 3.03 -6.81 -3.99
N GLN A 54 4.14 -6.95 -3.28
CA GLN A 54 5.09 -8.03 -3.50
C GLN A 54 5.46 -8.65 -2.16
N LYS A 55 5.60 -9.97 -2.10
CA LYS A 55 6.10 -10.65 -0.91
C LYS A 55 7.50 -10.18 -0.53
N ALA A 56 7.74 -10.00 0.76
CA ALA A 56 9.04 -9.60 1.26
C ALA A 56 10.11 -10.69 1.02
N GLU A 57 9.73 -11.97 1.11
CA GLU A 57 10.61 -13.13 0.89
C GLU A 57 11.18 -13.21 -0.53
N GLU A 58 10.51 -12.65 -1.54
CA GLU A 58 10.93 -12.67 -2.94
C GLU A 58 11.81 -11.46 -3.32
N TRP A 59 12.28 -10.70 -2.33
CA TRP A 59 13.07 -9.51 -2.58
C TRP A 59 14.56 -9.85 -2.69
N PRO A 60 15.18 -9.75 -3.89
CA PRO A 60 16.63 -9.91 -4.00
C PRO A 60 17.31 -8.79 -3.21
N GLU A 61 18.37 -9.12 -2.46
CA GLU A 61 19.15 -8.21 -1.61
C GLU A 61 19.38 -6.84 -2.28
N ARG A 62 18.52 -5.86 -1.99
CA ARG A 62 18.74 -4.46 -2.39
C ARG A 62 19.00 -3.66 -1.12
N LYS A 63 20.09 -2.90 -1.13
CA LYS A 63 20.42 -1.96 -0.06
C LYS A 63 19.24 -0.98 0.12
N PRO A 64 18.77 -0.74 1.35
CA PRO A 64 17.70 0.21 1.60
C PRO A 64 18.08 1.59 1.07
N ILE A 65 17.16 2.21 0.31
CA ILE A 65 17.30 3.60 -0.14
C ILE A 65 16.56 4.46 0.87
N PHE A 66 17.32 5.22 1.65
CA PHE A 66 16.77 6.26 2.52
C PHE A 66 16.43 7.46 1.65
N VAL A 67 15.14 7.76 1.51
CA VAL A 67 14.68 8.98 0.85
C VAL A 67 14.58 10.06 1.90
N GLU A 68 15.57 10.94 1.97
CA GLU A 68 15.46 12.18 2.73
C GLU A 68 14.43 13.09 2.04
N ARG A 69 13.37 13.46 2.75
CA ARG A 69 12.45 14.49 2.26
C ARG A 69 13.16 15.84 2.35
N ILE A 70 13.47 16.42 1.19
CA ILE A 70 13.93 17.81 1.14
C ILE A 70 12.72 18.69 1.51
N PRO A 71 12.78 19.48 2.61
CA PRO A 71 11.70 20.38 2.94
C PRO A 71 11.58 21.43 1.84
N VAL A 72 10.37 21.57 1.28
CA VAL A 72 10.08 22.61 0.30
C VAL A 72 10.05 23.95 1.06
N THR A 73 11.14 24.70 1.02
CA THR A 73 11.17 26.10 1.47
C THR A 73 10.58 26.97 0.37
N GLY A 74 9.26 27.18 0.43
CA GLY A 74 8.54 28.14 -0.41
C GLY A 74 7.99 29.29 0.43
N LYS A 75 8.46 30.51 0.12
CA LYS A 75 7.93 31.81 0.56
C LYS A 75 6.50 32.04 0.08
#